data_AF-A0A523Q9Q4-F1
#
_entry.id   AF-A0A523Q9Q4-F1
#
_cell.length_a   1.000
_cell.length_b   1.000
_cell.length_c   1.000
_cell.angle_alpha   90.00
_cell.angle_beta   90.00
_cell.angle_gamma   90.00
#
_symmetry.space_group_name_H-M   'P 1'
#
loop_
_entity.id
_entity.type
_entity.pdbx_description
1 polymer ?
#
loop_
_entity_poly.entity_id
_entity_poly.type
_entity_poly.pdbx_seq_one_letter_code
_entity_poly.pdbx_strand_id
1 'polypeptide(L)'
;MSAQAALIQTAYFTDPHGTASTYLVDWNTTKLKAEGVDFRGRFAGTYTDNGVRRVVSLTTPRVFDQSSAHYDSCGQYATVRTSESRYAFARQSGTERAGTSAVSADTSQVVLDGCDAGLVLGTTSIDDTVDAQSHLRMSVRAGMADAVPGARWAGFSEHARVDLQSPVHTLAADLTTMQVGQMHFARTGTVVPAALNSQGWLMLSFPGFTRGYTRLKVDNSTGAETWLVGDFVAEKLSWVQEILVTRSLVGGTFGSVAQASRQWNSGLFVDTNNPFAIHLYRDGTGERISTDIAAGTETRSPVESWGFEGANIVQVRRPSPLASYTYRRTWEPIGNLGKIRWVMESEVRRMADGSEFSAIAPRVNFYIDGGRATPLPASRPASTAARTPLVPLQRLATVLP
;
A
#
# COMPACT_ATOMS: atom_id res chain seq x y z
N MET A 1 3.19 16.06 -36.95
CA MET A 1 2.18 15.85 -35.89
C MET A 1 1.93 14.35 -35.81
N SER A 2 2.57 13.68 -34.85
CA SER A 2 2.38 12.23 -34.63
C SER A 2 1.11 12.00 -33.83
N ALA A 3 0.32 11.01 -34.25
CA ALA A 3 -0.90 10.59 -33.55
C ALA A 3 -0.53 10.08 -32.15
N GLN A 4 -0.95 10.83 -31.12
CA GLN A 4 -0.71 10.52 -29.72
C GLN A 4 -1.54 9.28 -29.35
N ALA A 5 -0.88 8.17 -29.00
CA ALA A 5 -1.57 6.95 -28.57
C ALA A 5 -2.51 7.28 -27.39
N ALA A 6 -3.78 6.90 -27.53
CA ALA A 6 -4.84 7.28 -26.60
C ALA A 6 -4.68 6.60 -25.23
N LEU A 7 -4.54 7.46 -24.22
CA LEU A 7 -5.06 7.41 -22.85
C LEU A 7 -5.53 6.07 -22.30
N ILE A 8 -4.81 5.61 -21.29
CA ILE A 8 -5.28 4.57 -20.39
C ILE A 8 -6.50 5.12 -19.63
N GLN A 9 -7.66 4.47 -19.79
CA GLN A 9 -8.97 5.12 -19.59
C GLN A 9 -9.57 4.89 -18.21
N THR A 10 -9.37 3.72 -17.61
CA THR A 10 -10.02 3.32 -16.36
C THR A 10 -8.99 2.78 -15.39
N ALA A 11 -8.91 3.39 -14.21
CA ALA A 11 -8.15 2.87 -13.07
C ALA A 11 -9.02 1.92 -12.27
N TYR A 12 -8.44 0.81 -11.80
CA TYR A 12 -8.98 -0.10 -10.79
C TYR A 12 -7.95 -0.16 -9.65
N PHE A 13 -8.38 0.13 -8.44
CA PHE A 13 -7.50 0.37 -7.30
C PHE A 13 -8.20 0.09 -5.97
N THR A 14 -7.42 -0.05 -4.91
CA THR A 14 -7.84 -0.46 -3.57
C THR A 14 -7.66 0.67 -2.58
N ASP A 15 -8.68 1.52 -2.52
CA ASP A 15 -8.74 2.66 -1.61
C ASP A 15 -8.78 2.22 -0.13
N PRO A 16 -8.16 2.95 0.80
CA PRO A 16 -6.75 3.41 0.82
C PRO A 16 -5.85 2.49 1.70
N HIS A 17 -6.03 1.17 1.62
CA HIS A 17 -5.56 0.22 2.65
C HIS A 17 -4.46 -0.76 2.23
N GLY A 18 -3.62 -0.40 1.25
CA GLY A 18 -2.36 -1.10 1.01
C GLY A 18 -2.13 -1.58 -0.42
N THR A 19 -1.09 -2.38 -0.58
CA THR A 19 -0.44 -2.80 -1.84
C THR A 19 -1.24 -3.81 -2.66
N ALA A 20 -2.54 -3.62 -2.83
CA ALA A 20 -3.34 -4.49 -3.67
C ALA A 20 -3.19 -4.14 -5.17
N SER A 21 -3.58 -5.09 -6.01
CA SER A 21 -3.40 -5.06 -7.45
C SER A 21 -4.07 -3.84 -8.08
N THR A 22 -3.27 -2.90 -8.56
CA THR A 22 -3.76 -1.75 -9.32
C THR A 22 -3.72 -2.04 -10.82
N TYR A 23 -4.77 -1.67 -11.54
CA TYR A 23 -4.85 -1.80 -12.99
C TYR A 23 -5.20 -0.47 -13.63
N LEU A 24 -4.57 -0.18 -14.76
CA LEU A 24 -4.96 0.92 -15.64
C LEU A 24 -5.26 0.32 -17.02
N VAL A 25 -6.51 0.37 -17.45
CA VAL A 25 -7.00 -0.32 -18.65
C VAL A 25 -7.59 0.66 -19.66
N ASP A 26 -7.17 0.54 -20.91
CA ASP A 26 -7.80 1.12 -22.08
C ASP A 26 -8.73 0.09 -22.74
N TRP A 27 -9.98 0.50 -22.96
CA TRP A 27 -11.03 -0.33 -23.56
C TRP A 27 -11.33 0.18 -24.96
N ASN A 28 -10.80 -0.49 -25.99
CA ASN A 28 -11.13 -0.20 -27.38
C ASN A 28 -12.43 -0.91 -27.77
N THR A 29 -13.56 -0.23 -27.59
CA THR A 29 -14.90 -0.75 -27.89
C THR A 29 -15.11 -1.07 -29.37
N THR A 30 -14.54 -0.29 -30.28
CA THR A 30 -14.66 -0.53 -31.73
C THR A 30 -13.96 -1.81 -32.17
N LYS A 31 -12.80 -2.12 -31.58
CA LYS A 31 -11.98 -3.28 -31.96
C LYS A 31 -12.13 -4.48 -31.03
N LEU A 32 -12.92 -4.35 -29.96
CA LEU A 32 -13.01 -5.33 -28.86
C LEU A 32 -11.64 -5.75 -28.35
N LYS A 33 -10.75 -4.77 -28.18
CA LYS A 33 -9.39 -4.95 -27.65
C LYS A 33 -9.21 -4.20 -26.33
N ALA A 34 -8.48 -4.80 -25.41
CA ALA A 34 -8.08 -4.18 -24.18
C ALA A 34 -6.55 -4.13 -24.12
N GLU A 35 -6.01 -2.97 -23.74
CA GLU A 35 -4.62 -2.82 -23.36
C GLU A 35 -4.60 -2.32 -21.93
N GLY A 36 -3.73 -2.88 -21.10
CA GLY A 36 -3.65 -2.46 -19.72
C GLY A 36 -2.25 -2.59 -19.15
N VAL A 37 -2.12 -2.08 -17.94
CA VAL A 37 -0.88 -2.11 -17.18
C VAL A 37 -1.20 -2.25 -15.71
N ASP A 38 -0.43 -3.08 -15.03
CA ASP A 38 -0.43 -3.24 -13.58
C ASP A 38 1.00 -3.09 -13.04
N PHE A 39 1.21 -3.46 -11.78
CA PHE A 39 2.53 -3.41 -11.17
C PHE A 39 3.53 -4.36 -11.87
N ARG A 40 3.08 -5.46 -12.46
CA ARG A 40 3.93 -6.43 -13.19
C ARG A 40 4.20 -6.00 -14.62
N GLY A 41 3.53 -4.96 -15.10
CA GLY A 41 3.73 -4.36 -16.42
C GLY A 41 2.53 -4.50 -17.36
N ARG A 42 2.80 -4.45 -18.66
CA ARG A 42 1.76 -4.34 -19.70
C ARG A 42 1.10 -5.68 -20.02
N PHE A 43 -0.17 -5.61 -20.39
CA PHE A 43 -0.94 -6.72 -20.93
C PHE A 43 -1.83 -6.24 -22.08
N ALA A 44 -2.16 -7.13 -23.01
CA ALA A 44 -3.05 -6.82 -24.13
C ALA A 44 -3.82 -8.07 -24.58
N GLY A 45 -5.06 -7.86 -25.02
CA GLY A 45 -5.96 -8.95 -25.37
C GLY A 45 -7.17 -8.50 -26.16
N THR A 46 -7.95 -9.47 -26.61
CA THR A 46 -9.35 -9.22 -27.00
C THR A 46 -10.22 -9.30 -25.77
N TYR A 47 -11.37 -8.63 -25.78
CA TYR A 47 -12.31 -8.74 -24.66
C TYR A 47 -13.75 -8.95 -25.12
N THR A 48 -14.51 -9.62 -24.25
CA THR A 48 -15.98 -9.69 -24.31
C THR A 48 -16.56 -8.81 -23.23
N ASP A 49 -17.75 -8.25 -23.48
CA ASP A 49 -18.47 -7.39 -22.54
C ASP A 49 -19.95 -7.76 -22.56
N ASN A 50 -20.52 -8.05 -21.40
CA ASN A 50 -21.96 -8.28 -21.24
C ASN A 50 -22.68 -7.14 -20.49
N GLY A 51 -22.01 -6.00 -20.32
CA GLY A 51 -22.50 -4.81 -19.63
C GLY A 51 -22.26 -4.81 -18.11
N VAL A 52 -21.95 -5.95 -17.52
CA VAL A 52 -21.62 -6.09 -16.09
C VAL A 52 -20.20 -6.62 -15.90
N ARG A 53 -19.73 -7.46 -16.82
CA ARG A 53 -18.45 -8.12 -16.75
C ARG A 53 -17.73 -7.99 -18.09
N ARG A 54 -16.48 -7.54 -18.02
CA ARG A 54 -15.53 -7.59 -19.12
C ARG A 54 -14.53 -8.69 -18.88
N VAL A 55 -14.32 -9.56 -19.86
CA VAL A 55 -13.31 -10.63 -19.80
C VAL A 55 -12.28 -10.38 -20.89
N VAL A 56 -11.03 -10.15 -20.49
CA VAL A 56 -9.90 -9.99 -21.39
C VAL A 56 -9.23 -11.34 -21.56
N SER A 57 -9.17 -11.83 -22.80
CA SER A 57 -8.35 -12.96 -23.20
C SER A 57 -7.01 -12.45 -23.72
N LEU A 58 -5.94 -12.75 -23.00
CA LEU A 58 -4.61 -12.22 -23.32
C LEU A 58 -4.10 -12.80 -24.64
N THR A 59 -3.51 -11.95 -25.47
CA THR A 59 -2.88 -12.37 -26.73
C THR A 59 -1.66 -13.25 -26.47
N THR A 60 -0.93 -12.92 -25.41
CA THR A 60 0.20 -13.69 -24.89
C THR A 60 0.00 -13.82 -23.39
N PRO A 61 0.00 -15.05 -22.83
CA PRO A 61 -0.02 -15.24 -21.38
C PRO A 61 1.12 -14.48 -20.71
N ARG A 62 0.84 -13.91 -19.54
CA ARG A 62 1.87 -13.24 -18.74
C ARG A 62 2.48 -14.24 -17.79
N VAL A 63 3.79 -14.38 -17.87
CA VAL A 63 4.54 -15.32 -17.03
C VAL A 63 5.53 -14.53 -16.18
N PHE A 64 5.54 -14.79 -14.89
CA PHE A 64 6.49 -14.19 -13.96
C PHE A 64 6.82 -15.18 -12.84
N ASP A 65 8.04 -15.03 -12.33
CA ASP A 65 8.60 -15.88 -11.28
C ASP A 65 8.69 -15.08 -9.98
N GLN A 66 8.25 -15.68 -8.88
CA GLN A 66 8.30 -15.10 -7.54
C GLN A 66 9.11 -16.02 -6.63
N SER A 67 10.28 -15.56 -6.22
CA SER A 67 11.04 -16.18 -5.13
C SER A 67 10.30 -15.90 -3.82
N SER A 68 10.29 -16.88 -2.90
CA SER A 68 9.62 -16.83 -1.58
C SER A 68 8.08 -16.90 -1.56
N ALA A 69 7.46 -17.33 -2.66
CA ALA A 69 6.01 -17.55 -2.70
C ALA A 69 5.57 -18.90 -2.10
N HIS A 70 6.48 -19.88 -2.01
CA HIS A 70 6.21 -21.23 -1.47
C HIS A 70 7.31 -21.65 -0.52
N TYR A 71 6.93 -22.24 0.62
CA TYR A 71 7.85 -22.91 1.53
C TYR A 71 7.80 -24.40 1.20
N ASP A 72 8.87 -24.91 0.60
CA ASP A 72 8.89 -26.28 0.09
C ASP A 72 9.01 -27.33 1.20
N SER A 73 8.81 -28.59 0.84
CA SER A 73 8.94 -29.73 1.76
C SER A 73 10.33 -29.87 2.41
N CYS A 74 11.36 -29.21 1.88
CA CYS A 74 12.71 -29.16 2.43
C CYS A 74 12.96 -27.95 3.34
N GLY A 75 11.92 -27.16 3.60
CA GLY A 75 11.99 -26.01 4.48
C GLY A 75 12.72 -24.81 3.87
N GLN A 76 12.71 -24.70 2.55
CA GLN A 76 13.33 -23.61 1.81
C GLN A 76 12.29 -22.80 1.05
N TYR A 77 12.58 -21.52 0.82
CA TYR A 77 11.77 -20.71 -0.07
C TYR A 77 12.05 -21.12 -1.52
N ALA A 78 11.04 -21.65 -2.19
CA ALA A 78 11.11 -22.01 -3.59
C ALA A 78 10.60 -20.87 -4.49
N THR A 79 11.05 -20.90 -5.74
CA THR A 79 10.59 -20.02 -6.82
C THR A 79 9.32 -20.59 -7.43
N VAL A 80 8.26 -19.78 -7.47
CA VAL A 80 6.98 -20.14 -8.10
C VAL A 80 6.81 -19.36 -9.39
N ARG A 81 6.58 -20.07 -10.49
CA ARG A 81 6.15 -19.49 -11.76
C ARG A 81 4.64 -19.36 -11.78
N THR A 82 4.16 -18.14 -11.99
CA THR A 82 2.74 -17.87 -12.24
C THR A 82 2.53 -17.52 -13.70
N SER A 83 1.54 -18.14 -14.33
CA SER A 83 1.09 -17.82 -15.69
C SER A 83 -0.34 -17.30 -15.65
N GLU A 84 -0.59 -16.14 -16.25
CA GLU A 84 -1.91 -15.53 -16.34
C GLU A 84 -2.38 -15.53 -17.80
N SER A 85 -3.61 -15.98 -18.05
CA SER A 85 -4.15 -16.09 -19.41
C SER A 85 -5.35 -15.18 -19.67
N ARG A 86 -6.11 -14.85 -18.61
CA ARG A 86 -7.33 -14.05 -18.69
C ARG A 86 -7.47 -13.15 -17.47
N TYR A 87 -8.16 -12.03 -17.64
CA TYR A 87 -8.64 -11.20 -16.55
C TYR A 87 -10.15 -10.97 -16.69
N ALA A 88 -10.86 -10.95 -15.57
CA ALA A 88 -12.24 -10.48 -15.53
C ALA A 88 -12.34 -9.21 -14.67
N PHE A 89 -13.06 -8.22 -15.19
CA PHE A 89 -13.43 -6.99 -14.52
C PHE A 89 -14.95 -6.99 -14.38
N ALA A 90 -15.44 -7.38 -13.21
CA ALA A 90 -16.86 -7.55 -12.91
C ALA A 90 -17.36 -6.39 -12.05
N ARG A 91 -18.17 -5.50 -12.62
CA ARG A 91 -18.76 -4.37 -11.90
C ARG A 91 -19.71 -4.90 -10.82
N GLN A 92 -19.46 -4.49 -9.59
CA GLN A 92 -20.29 -4.81 -8.42
C GLN A 92 -21.22 -3.66 -8.07
N SER A 93 -20.78 -2.41 -8.23
CA SER A 93 -21.60 -1.24 -7.95
C SER A 93 -21.25 -0.03 -8.85
N GLY A 94 -22.14 0.96 -8.86
CA GLY A 94 -21.94 2.22 -9.58
C GLY A 94 -22.15 2.13 -11.09
N THR A 95 -21.43 2.98 -11.83
CA THR A 95 -21.54 3.14 -13.28
C THR A 95 -20.28 2.64 -13.98
N GLU A 96 -20.24 2.62 -15.31
CA GLU A 96 -19.00 2.38 -16.06
C GLU A 96 -17.93 3.46 -15.86
N ARG A 97 -18.29 4.62 -15.29
CA ARG A 97 -17.34 5.74 -15.10
C ARG A 97 -16.72 5.76 -13.71
N ALA A 98 -17.47 5.29 -12.71
CA ALA A 98 -17.06 5.27 -11.32
C ALA A 98 -17.91 4.26 -10.55
N GLY A 99 -17.30 3.50 -9.66
CA GLY A 99 -17.98 2.49 -8.85
C GLY A 99 -17.00 1.50 -8.24
N THR A 100 -17.45 0.27 -8.03
CA THR A 100 -16.59 -0.84 -7.62
C THR A 100 -16.68 -2.01 -8.59
N SER A 101 -15.58 -2.71 -8.78
CA SER A 101 -15.44 -3.91 -9.59
C SER A 101 -14.57 -4.95 -8.91
N ALA A 102 -14.94 -6.21 -8.98
CA ALA A 102 -14.03 -7.33 -8.70
C ALA A 102 -13.09 -7.51 -9.90
N VAL A 103 -11.79 -7.66 -9.63
CA VAL A 103 -10.78 -7.96 -10.65
C VAL A 103 -10.12 -9.29 -10.32
N SER A 104 -10.36 -10.29 -11.15
CA SER A 104 -9.84 -11.65 -11.00
C SER A 104 -9.03 -12.06 -12.23
N ALA A 105 -8.10 -13.00 -12.02
CA ALA A 105 -7.23 -13.51 -13.07
C ALA A 105 -7.34 -15.04 -13.13
N ASP A 106 -7.32 -15.59 -14.34
CA ASP A 106 -7.13 -17.01 -14.58
C ASP A 106 -5.63 -17.29 -14.50
N THR A 107 -5.20 -17.93 -13.41
CA THR A 107 -3.78 -18.17 -13.13
C THR A 107 -3.47 -19.65 -12.95
N SER A 108 -2.25 -20.05 -13.33
CA SER A 108 -1.67 -21.34 -12.97
C SER A 108 -0.30 -21.15 -12.32
N GLN A 109 -0.01 -21.94 -11.29
CA GLN A 109 1.21 -21.82 -10.50
C GLN A 109 1.98 -23.13 -10.44
N VAL A 110 3.29 -23.07 -10.72
CA VAL A 110 4.20 -24.23 -10.71
C VAL A 110 5.48 -23.87 -9.96
N VAL A 111 5.91 -24.75 -9.06
CA VAL A 111 7.20 -24.65 -8.36
C VAL A 111 8.34 -24.98 -9.34
N LEU A 112 9.34 -24.12 -9.46
CA LEU A 112 10.44 -24.27 -10.42
C LEU A 112 11.67 -24.98 -9.86
N ASP A 113 11.90 -24.88 -8.56
CA ASP A 113 13.11 -25.34 -7.88
C ASP A 113 12.81 -25.97 -6.51
N GLY A 114 13.85 -26.41 -5.82
CA GLY A 114 13.72 -27.06 -4.52
C GLY A 114 13.17 -28.48 -4.60
N CYS A 115 12.70 -28.98 -3.45
CA CYS A 115 12.25 -30.36 -3.31
C CYS A 115 10.87 -30.63 -3.90
N ASP A 116 10.09 -29.56 -4.09
CA ASP A 116 8.76 -29.62 -4.70
C ASP A 116 8.79 -29.21 -6.18
N ALA A 117 9.96 -29.18 -6.83
CA ALA A 117 10.08 -28.76 -8.23
C ALA A 117 9.13 -29.56 -9.16
N GLY A 118 8.35 -28.84 -9.97
CA GLY A 118 7.31 -29.39 -10.83
C GLY A 118 5.94 -29.52 -10.18
N LEU A 119 5.80 -29.27 -8.87
CA LEU A 119 4.52 -29.25 -8.18
C LEU A 119 3.63 -28.11 -8.69
N VAL A 120 2.39 -28.45 -9.04
CA VAL A 120 1.34 -27.48 -9.36
C VAL A 120 0.64 -27.07 -8.06
N LEU A 121 0.79 -25.81 -7.66
CA LEU A 121 0.24 -25.31 -6.39
C LEU A 121 -1.26 -25.05 -6.47
N GLY A 122 -1.77 -24.72 -7.66
CA GLY A 122 -3.18 -24.49 -7.89
C GLY A 122 -3.44 -23.63 -9.13
N THR A 123 -4.73 -23.41 -9.37
CA THR A 123 -5.24 -22.50 -10.39
C THR A 123 -6.30 -21.60 -9.78
N THR A 124 -6.28 -20.31 -10.11
CA THR A 124 -7.41 -19.41 -9.82
C THR A 124 -8.25 -19.25 -11.07
N SER A 125 -9.56 -19.09 -10.90
CA SER A 125 -10.49 -18.81 -11.98
C SER A 125 -10.86 -17.33 -12.02
N ILE A 126 -11.20 -16.84 -13.21
CA ILE A 126 -11.87 -15.54 -13.35
C ILE A 126 -13.23 -15.49 -12.64
N ASP A 127 -13.82 -16.62 -12.27
CA ASP A 127 -15.07 -16.72 -11.53
C ASP A 127 -14.89 -16.73 -10.00
N ASP A 128 -13.65 -16.72 -9.52
CA ASP A 128 -13.38 -16.71 -8.08
C ASP A 128 -13.88 -15.40 -7.45
N THR A 129 -14.38 -15.52 -6.22
CA THR A 129 -14.81 -14.36 -5.44
C THR A 129 -13.58 -13.63 -4.94
N VAL A 130 -13.46 -12.35 -5.31
CA VAL A 130 -12.36 -11.47 -4.93
C VAL A 130 -12.90 -10.16 -4.38
N ASP A 131 -12.07 -9.46 -3.60
CA ASP A 131 -12.42 -8.18 -3.01
C ASP A 131 -12.73 -7.12 -4.08
N ALA A 132 -13.63 -6.22 -3.70
CA ALA A 132 -14.04 -5.11 -4.52
C ALA A 132 -12.90 -4.09 -4.68
N GLN A 133 -12.55 -3.74 -5.91
CA GLN A 133 -11.70 -2.60 -6.22
C GLN A 133 -12.56 -1.40 -6.59
N SER A 134 -12.18 -0.21 -6.13
CA SER A 134 -12.73 1.02 -6.70
C SER A 134 -12.30 1.14 -8.16
N HIS A 135 -13.20 1.59 -9.03
CA HIS A 135 -12.84 1.94 -10.40
C HIS A 135 -13.24 3.36 -10.76
N LEU A 136 -12.45 3.99 -11.62
CA LEU A 136 -12.61 5.39 -12.00
C LEU A 136 -12.11 5.64 -13.42
N ARG A 137 -12.89 6.34 -14.25
CA ARG A 137 -12.37 6.87 -15.52
C ARG A 137 -11.34 7.95 -15.25
N MET A 138 -10.19 7.87 -15.91
CA MET A 138 -9.11 8.83 -15.72
C MET A 138 -9.55 10.26 -16.05
N SER A 139 -10.48 10.47 -16.98
CA SER A 139 -11.00 11.81 -17.30
C SER A 139 -11.80 12.48 -16.17
N VAL A 140 -12.26 11.74 -15.15
CA VAL A 140 -13.05 12.29 -14.03
C VAL A 140 -12.27 12.41 -12.72
N ARG A 141 -10.97 12.10 -12.75
CA ARG A 141 -10.13 12.10 -11.55
C ARG A 141 -9.93 13.50 -10.97
N ALA A 142 -9.57 13.55 -9.69
CA ALA A 142 -9.29 14.81 -9.01
C ALA A 142 -8.13 15.59 -9.68
N GLY A 143 -8.30 16.91 -9.78
CA GLY A 143 -7.28 17.79 -10.36
C GLY A 143 -6.07 17.99 -9.45
N MET A 144 -5.00 18.56 -10.01
CA MET A 144 -3.75 18.91 -9.30
C MET A 144 -3.51 20.43 -9.28
N ALA A 145 -4.58 21.23 -9.16
CA ALA A 145 -4.48 22.70 -9.14
C ALA A 145 -3.69 23.25 -7.94
N ASP A 146 -3.47 22.41 -6.93
CA ASP A 146 -2.71 22.64 -5.71
C ASP A 146 -1.24 22.25 -5.80
N ALA A 147 -0.81 21.63 -6.90
CA ALA A 147 0.59 21.33 -7.19
C ALA A 147 1.33 22.59 -7.67
N VAL A 148 1.32 23.62 -6.84
CA VAL A 148 1.92 24.94 -7.09
C VAL A 148 3.29 25.08 -6.42
N PRO A 149 4.17 25.98 -6.88
CA PRO A 149 5.44 26.27 -6.20
C PRO A 149 5.23 26.57 -4.70
N GLY A 150 6.04 25.95 -3.84
CA GLY A 150 5.94 26.01 -2.39
C GLY A 150 5.08 24.90 -1.76
N ALA A 151 4.25 24.19 -2.53
CA ALA A 151 3.46 23.09 -2.01
C ALA A 151 4.36 21.93 -1.55
N ARG A 152 4.10 21.40 -0.35
CA ARG A 152 4.83 20.27 0.22
C ARG A 152 3.98 19.01 0.22
N TRP A 153 4.57 17.92 -0.24
CA TRP A 153 3.87 16.64 -0.45
C TRP A 153 4.71 15.51 0.10
N ALA A 154 4.07 14.55 0.75
CA ALA A 154 4.71 13.31 1.14
C ALA A 154 4.13 12.16 0.31
N GLY A 155 4.98 11.28 -0.21
CA GLY A 155 4.55 10.09 -0.97
C GLY A 155 5.27 9.89 -2.30
N PHE A 156 5.88 10.94 -2.88
CA PHE A 156 6.65 10.80 -4.12
C PHE A 156 8.00 10.13 -3.86
N SER A 157 8.53 9.45 -4.88
CA SER A 157 9.77 8.67 -4.79
C SER A 157 10.70 8.93 -5.97
N GLU A 158 11.99 9.06 -5.66
CA GLU A 158 13.10 9.10 -6.62
C GLU A 158 13.75 7.73 -6.86
N HIS A 159 13.40 6.72 -6.07
CA HIS A 159 14.04 5.41 -6.18
C HIS A 159 13.64 4.75 -7.49
N ALA A 160 14.65 4.36 -8.29
CA ALA A 160 14.42 3.46 -9.40
C ALA A 160 13.71 2.20 -8.88
N ARG A 161 12.79 1.68 -9.68
CA ARG A 161 12.15 0.42 -9.34
C ARG A 161 13.21 -0.69 -9.36
N VAL A 162 13.41 -1.35 -8.22
CA VAL A 162 14.26 -2.55 -8.12
C VAL A 162 13.38 -3.79 -8.35
N ASP A 163 13.95 -4.79 -9.02
CA ASP A 163 13.27 -5.93 -9.64
C ASP A 163 12.28 -6.72 -8.73
N LEU A 164 11.34 -7.39 -9.38
CA LEU A 164 10.09 -8.03 -8.94
C LEU A 164 10.20 -9.16 -7.89
N GLN A 165 11.37 -9.37 -7.28
CA GLN A 165 11.64 -10.56 -6.45
C GLN A 165 11.29 -10.44 -4.95
N SER A 166 10.74 -9.31 -4.50
CA SER A 166 10.35 -9.13 -3.09
C SER A 166 8.89 -8.69 -2.97
N PRO A 167 8.06 -9.36 -2.14
CA PRO A 167 6.63 -9.05 -1.99
C PRO A 167 6.36 -7.67 -1.36
N VAL A 168 7.39 -6.94 -0.91
CA VAL A 168 7.30 -5.58 -0.38
C VAL A 168 7.78 -4.59 -1.44
N HIS A 169 7.03 -4.50 -2.55
CA HIS A 169 7.24 -3.48 -3.57
C HIS A 169 6.80 -2.10 -3.05
N THR A 170 7.63 -1.47 -2.22
CA THR A 170 7.39 -0.10 -1.79
C THR A 170 8.48 0.79 -2.33
N LEU A 171 8.14 1.62 -3.31
CA LEU A 171 8.95 2.78 -3.65
C LEU A 171 9.14 3.61 -2.37
N ALA A 172 10.39 3.81 -1.96
CA ALA A 172 10.66 4.60 -0.77
C ALA A 172 10.23 6.04 -1.02
N ALA A 173 9.13 6.45 -0.40
CA ALA A 173 8.55 7.77 -0.47
C ALA A 173 9.45 8.80 0.22
N ASP A 174 9.28 10.06 -0.11
CA ASP A 174 9.96 11.19 0.53
C ASP A 174 9.00 12.35 0.78
N LEU A 175 9.45 13.29 1.59
CA LEU A 175 8.89 14.62 1.70
C LEU A 175 9.48 15.48 0.59
N THR A 176 8.61 16.11 -0.19
CA THR A 176 8.99 16.86 -1.37
C THR A 176 8.45 18.28 -1.32
N THR A 177 9.11 19.18 -2.03
CA THR A 177 8.65 20.56 -2.23
C THR A 177 8.57 20.85 -3.73
N MET A 178 7.39 21.28 -4.18
CA MET A 178 7.17 21.76 -5.53
C MET A 178 7.88 23.10 -5.71
N GLN A 179 8.64 23.24 -6.77
CA GLN A 179 9.29 24.47 -7.21
C GLN A 179 8.82 24.81 -8.63
N VAL A 180 9.20 25.97 -9.16
CA VAL A 180 8.84 26.35 -10.53
C VAL A 180 9.50 25.38 -11.50
N GLY A 181 8.69 24.50 -12.13
CA GLY A 181 9.15 23.50 -13.10
C GLY A 181 10.01 22.38 -12.52
N GLN A 182 10.08 22.24 -11.19
CA GLN A 182 10.97 21.32 -10.50
C GLN A 182 10.33 20.74 -9.23
N MET A 183 10.87 19.63 -8.74
CA MET A 183 10.53 19.03 -7.45
C MET A 183 11.82 18.73 -6.68
N HIS A 184 11.86 19.16 -5.41
CA HIS A 184 12.97 18.90 -4.49
C HIS A 184 12.61 17.79 -3.50
N PHE A 185 13.49 16.80 -3.34
CA PHE A 185 13.39 15.67 -2.41
C PHE A 185 14.19 15.96 -1.13
N ALA A 186 13.52 15.94 0.02
CA ALA A 186 14.11 16.41 1.27
C ALA A 186 15.22 15.49 1.81
N ARG A 187 15.10 14.17 1.63
CA ARG A 187 16.04 13.20 2.21
C ARG A 187 17.39 13.21 1.51
N THR A 188 17.38 13.32 0.19
CA THR A 188 18.58 13.24 -0.65
C THR A 188 19.07 14.61 -1.10
N GLY A 189 18.21 15.63 -1.05
CA GLY A 189 18.48 16.95 -1.65
C GLY A 189 18.35 16.96 -3.18
N THR A 190 17.91 15.86 -3.79
CA THR A 190 17.77 15.75 -5.24
C THR A 190 16.72 16.75 -5.75
N VAL A 191 17.02 17.42 -6.85
CA VAL A 191 16.07 18.26 -7.59
C VAL A 191 15.89 17.70 -8.98
N VAL A 192 14.65 17.49 -9.40
CA VAL A 192 14.31 17.00 -10.74
C VAL A 192 13.33 17.90 -11.47
N PRO A 193 13.39 17.99 -12.80
CA PRO A 193 12.34 18.62 -13.59
C PRO A 193 10.99 17.99 -13.30
N ALA A 194 9.97 18.83 -13.14
CA ALA A 194 8.61 18.44 -12.84
C ALA A 194 7.62 19.23 -13.72
N ALA A 195 6.75 18.53 -14.45
CA ALA A 195 5.75 19.17 -15.30
C ALA A 195 4.48 18.33 -15.43
N LEU A 196 3.33 19.01 -15.59
CA LEU A 196 2.09 18.34 -15.97
C LEU A 196 2.08 18.07 -17.47
N ASN A 197 1.84 16.81 -17.87
CA ASN A 197 1.60 16.50 -19.28
C ASN A 197 0.15 16.80 -19.68
N SER A 198 -0.15 16.75 -20.99
CA SER A 198 -1.49 17.02 -21.53
C SER A 198 -2.57 16.04 -21.04
N GLN A 199 -2.15 14.87 -20.55
CA GLN A 199 -3.03 13.87 -19.98
C GLN A 199 -3.25 14.09 -18.48
N GLY A 200 -2.66 15.11 -17.87
CA GLY A 200 -2.75 15.48 -16.45
C GLY A 200 -2.01 14.52 -15.52
N TRP A 201 -0.86 14.03 -15.93
CA TRP A 201 0.12 13.37 -15.06
C TRP A 201 1.22 14.37 -14.69
N LEU A 202 1.62 14.37 -13.42
CA LEU A 202 2.83 15.04 -12.95
C LEU A 202 4.03 14.16 -13.28
N MET A 203 4.81 14.59 -14.26
CA MET A 203 5.97 13.88 -14.77
C MET A 203 7.24 14.41 -14.08
N LEU A 204 8.00 13.50 -13.47
CA LEU A 204 9.31 13.76 -12.89
C LEU A 204 10.38 13.08 -13.77
N SER A 205 11.36 13.86 -14.22
CA SER A 205 12.42 13.37 -15.10
C SER A 205 13.69 13.02 -14.31
N PHE A 206 14.00 11.73 -14.21
CA PHE A 206 15.22 11.23 -13.58
C PHE A 206 16.24 10.81 -14.66
N PRO A 207 17.52 10.69 -14.31
CA PRO A 207 18.48 10.01 -15.18
C PRO A 207 18.01 8.57 -15.48
N GLY A 208 17.74 8.27 -16.75
CA GLY A 208 17.39 6.93 -17.23
C GLY A 208 15.90 6.55 -17.22
N PHE A 209 15.03 7.29 -16.51
CA PHE A 209 13.60 7.03 -16.50
C PHE A 209 12.77 8.28 -16.21
N THR A 210 11.50 8.28 -16.63
CA THR A 210 10.54 9.32 -16.24
C THR A 210 9.46 8.68 -15.40
N ARG A 211 9.15 9.26 -14.24
CA ARG A 211 8.09 8.78 -13.36
C ARG A 211 6.89 9.71 -13.41
N GLY A 212 5.72 9.18 -13.71
CA GLY A 212 4.47 9.93 -13.68
C GLY A 212 3.69 9.65 -12.40
N TYR A 213 3.02 10.68 -11.91
CA TYR A 213 2.05 10.61 -10.82
C TYR A 213 0.72 11.20 -11.24
N THR A 214 -0.39 10.63 -10.80
CA THR A 214 -1.69 11.26 -10.99
C THR A 214 -2.66 10.94 -9.87
N ARG A 215 -3.40 11.94 -9.43
CA ARG A 215 -4.36 11.83 -8.33
C ARG A 215 -5.62 11.11 -8.81
N LEU A 216 -6.10 10.15 -8.02
CA LEU A 216 -7.36 9.45 -8.27
C LEU A 216 -8.48 10.01 -7.40
N LYS A 217 -8.28 10.00 -6.08
CA LYS A 217 -9.30 10.33 -5.09
C LYS A 217 -8.69 11.11 -3.92
N VAL A 218 -9.52 11.95 -3.31
CA VAL A 218 -9.21 12.66 -2.06
C VAL A 218 -10.28 12.27 -1.04
N ASP A 219 -9.84 11.77 0.11
CA ASP A 219 -10.69 11.63 1.27
C ASP A 219 -10.60 12.91 2.11
N ASN A 220 -11.66 13.72 2.04
CA ASN A 220 -11.74 14.99 2.75
C ASN A 220 -11.79 14.83 4.28
N SER A 221 -12.15 13.65 4.80
CA SER A 221 -12.24 13.41 6.24
C SER A 221 -10.88 13.18 6.89
N THR A 222 -9.99 12.50 6.16
CA THR A 222 -8.64 12.14 6.64
C THR A 222 -7.54 13.02 6.06
N GLY A 223 -7.80 13.66 4.91
CA GLY A 223 -6.77 14.31 4.09
C GLY A 223 -5.91 13.31 3.32
N ALA A 224 -6.30 12.03 3.28
CA ALA A 224 -5.65 11.00 2.50
C ALA A 224 -5.91 11.22 1.01
N GLU A 225 -4.87 11.10 0.19
CA GLU A 225 -5.04 11.10 -1.25
C GLU A 225 -4.53 9.79 -1.85
N THR A 226 -5.38 9.20 -2.68
CA THR A 226 -5.06 7.99 -3.42
C THR A 226 -4.55 8.40 -4.80
N TRP A 227 -3.34 7.96 -5.13
CA TRP A 227 -2.64 8.33 -6.37
C TRP A 227 -2.17 7.08 -7.11
N LEU A 228 -1.95 7.24 -8.41
CA LEU A 228 -1.17 6.30 -9.21
C LEU A 228 0.25 6.83 -9.40
N VAL A 229 1.20 5.92 -9.36
CA VAL A 229 2.58 6.12 -9.80
C VAL A 229 2.94 5.09 -10.85
N GLY A 230 3.77 5.48 -11.82
CA GLY A 230 4.38 4.53 -12.74
C GLY A 230 5.48 5.15 -13.60
N ASP A 231 6.35 4.31 -14.14
CA ASP A 231 7.45 4.77 -14.99
C ASP A 231 7.06 4.74 -16.48
N PHE A 232 7.57 5.70 -17.23
CA PHE A 232 7.40 5.82 -18.67
C PHE A 232 8.70 5.46 -19.36
N VAL A 233 8.62 4.51 -20.29
CA VAL A 233 9.73 4.10 -21.16
C VAL A 233 9.30 4.35 -22.60
N ALA A 234 10.04 5.16 -23.35
CA ALA A 234 9.66 5.59 -24.70
C ALA A 234 8.20 6.11 -24.76
N GLU A 235 7.85 7.02 -23.84
CA GLU A 235 6.52 7.65 -23.70
C GLU A 235 5.36 6.69 -23.37
N LYS A 236 5.68 5.44 -23.05
CA LYS A 236 4.72 4.39 -22.73
C LYS A 236 4.83 4.02 -21.25
N LEU A 237 3.71 4.10 -20.52
CA LEU A 237 3.63 3.66 -19.13
C LEU A 237 3.99 2.17 -19.05
N SER A 238 5.06 1.81 -18.35
CA SER A 238 5.61 0.46 -18.31
C SER A 238 5.03 -0.36 -17.17
N TRP A 239 4.65 0.28 -16.06
CA TRP A 239 4.00 -0.30 -14.90
C TRP A 239 3.17 0.76 -14.16
N VAL A 240 2.28 0.33 -13.28
CA VAL A 240 1.53 1.24 -12.39
C VAL A 240 1.33 0.63 -11.01
N GLN A 241 1.31 1.47 -9.98
CA GLN A 241 0.96 1.10 -8.62
C GLN A 241 0.15 2.22 -7.96
N GLU A 242 -0.76 1.84 -7.09
CA GLU A 242 -1.41 2.76 -6.16
C GLU A 242 -0.44 3.15 -5.03
N ILE A 243 -0.41 4.45 -4.72
CA ILE A 243 0.33 4.99 -3.58
C ILE A 243 -0.54 5.97 -2.79
N LEU A 244 -0.26 6.02 -1.49
CA LEU A 244 -0.80 7.02 -0.60
C LEU A 244 0.09 8.26 -0.65
N VAL A 245 -0.52 9.40 -0.95
CA VAL A 245 0.13 10.70 -0.94
C VAL A 245 -0.69 11.61 -0.03
N THR A 246 -0.03 12.54 0.65
CA THR A 246 -0.74 13.58 1.41
C THR A 246 0.02 14.89 1.32
N ARG A 247 -0.72 16.00 1.43
CA ARG A 247 -0.10 17.31 1.61
C ARG A 247 0.55 17.35 2.99
N SER A 248 1.81 17.76 3.04
CA SER A 248 2.44 18.03 4.32
C SER A 248 1.85 19.29 4.93
N LEU A 249 1.35 19.15 6.16
CA LEU A 249 0.85 20.28 6.93
C LEU A 249 1.99 20.81 7.79
N VAL A 250 2.25 22.11 7.68
CA VAL A 250 3.23 22.78 8.54
C VAL A 250 2.83 22.55 10.01
N GLY A 251 3.79 22.10 10.83
CA GLY A 251 3.58 21.91 12.27
C GLY A 251 3.12 20.51 12.72
N GLY A 252 3.28 19.48 11.88
CA GLY A 252 3.13 18.08 12.32
C GLY A 252 3.97 17.79 13.57
N THR A 253 3.33 17.31 14.63
CA THR A 253 4.00 16.98 15.90
C THR A 253 3.18 15.99 16.72
N PHE A 254 3.86 15.16 17.51
CA PHE A 254 3.27 14.33 18.54
C PHE A 254 3.21 15.01 19.92
N GLY A 255 3.78 16.22 20.03
CA GLY A 255 3.91 16.94 21.29
C GLY A 255 4.94 16.31 22.22
N SER A 256 4.65 16.28 23.51
CA SER A 256 5.49 15.67 24.55
C SER A 256 5.30 14.15 24.64
N VAL A 257 6.18 13.46 25.38
CA VAL A 257 6.04 12.02 25.69
C VAL A 257 4.67 11.71 26.27
N ALA A 258 4.16 12.53 27.19
CA ALA A 258 2.84 12.33 27.79
C ALA A 258 1.70 12.44 26.77
N GLN A 259 1.84 13.29 25.74
CA GLN A 259 0.85 13.44 24.68
C GLN A 259 0.94 12.33 23.64
N ALA A 260 2.16 11.86 23.33
CA ALA A 260 2.43 10.77 22.40
C ALA A 260 2.12 9.37 22.97
N SER A 261 2.02 9.24 24.30
CA SER A 261 1.70 7.99 25.00
C SER A 261 0.23 7.59 24.83
N ARG A 262 -0.10 7.06 23.66
CA ARG A 262 -1.46 6.80 23.18
C ARG A 262 -1.55 5.45 22.49
N GLN A 263 -2.79 5.03 22.24
CA GLN A 263 -3.10 3.97 21.30
C GLN A 263 -3.13 4.58 19.89
N TRP A 264 -2.27 4.09 19.00
CA TRP A 264 -2.14 4.56 17.63
C TRP A 264 -2.59 3.47 16.68
N ASN A 265 -3.81 3.58 16.15
CA ASN A 265 -4.35 2.64 15.16
C ASN A 265 -3.85 3.04 13.78
N SER A 266 -3.25 2.13 13.03
CA SER A 266 -2.74 2.44 11.70
C SER A 266 -3.87 2.48 10.68
N GLY A 267 -3.98 3.61 10.00
CA GLY A 267 -4.94 3.87 8.94
C GLY A 267 -4.80 2.95 7.74
N LEU A 268 -3.58 2.48 7.44
CA LEU A 268 -3.36 1.50 6.37
C LEU A 268 -4.08 0.16 6.61
N PHE A 269 -4.44 -0.16 7.86
CA PHE A 269 -5.01 -1.46 8.22
C PHE A 269 -6.39 -1.39 8.89
N VAL A 270 -6.91 -0.18 9.14
CA VAL A 270 -8.10 0.02 10.00
C VAL A 270 -9.36 -0.70 9.51
N ASP A 271 -9.57 -0.75 8.20
CA ASP A 271 -10.73 -1.40 7.57
C ASP A 271 -10.37 -2.74 6.91
N THR A 272 -9.24 -3.34 7.33
CA THR A 272 -8.81 -4.66 6.85
C THR A 272 -9.21 -5.74 7.84
N ASN A 273 -9.19 -7.01 7.40
CA ASN A 273 -9.33 -8.15 8.31
C ASN A 273 -8.18 -8.28 9.32
N ASN A 274 -7.09 -7.53 9.12
CA ASN A 274 -5.88 -7.59 9.93
C ASN A 274 -5.50 -6.21 10.53
N PRO A 275 -6.36 -5.57 11.34
CA PRO A 275 -6.07 -4.24 11.85
C PRO A 275 -4.84 -4.24 12.76
N PHE A 276 -4.17 -3.09 12.73
CA PHE A 276 -2.85 -2.90 13.31
C PHE A 276 -2.81 -1.70 14.23
N ALA A 277 -2.34 -1.89 15.47
CA ALA A 277 -2.20 -0.82 16.45
C ALA A 277 -0.84 -0.86 17.14
N ILE A 278 -0.37 0.32 17.57
CA ILE A 278 0.79 0.46 18.45
C ILE A 278 0.36 1.28 19.67
N HIS A 279 0.54 0.71 20.85
CA HIS A 279 0.35 1.40 22.12
C HIS A 279 1.71 1.86 22.64
N LEU A 280 1.83 3.16 22.89
CA LEU A 280 3.02 3.76 23.48
C LEU A 280 2.72 4.16 24.92
N TYR A 281 3.46 3.61 25.88
CA TYR A 281 3.31 3.89 27.30
C TYR A 281 4.24 4.99 27.78
N ARG A 282 3.81 5.71 28.83
CA ARG A 282 4.52 6.88 29.35
C ARG A 282 5.91 6.59 29.93
N ASP A 283 6.17 5.34 30.29
CA ASP A 283 7.48 4.89 30.79
C ASP A 283 8.50 4.64 29.67
N GLY A 284 8.13 4.89 28.41
CA GLY A 284 8.99 4.66 27.26
C GLY A 284 8.94 3.22 26.74
N THR A 285 8.01 2.37 27.23
CA THR A 285 7.75 1.04 26.66
C THR A 285 6.46 1.03 25.86
N GLY A 286 6.11 -0.08 25.22
CA GLY A 286 4.86 -0.18 24.47
C GLY A 286 4.53 -1.60 24.03
N GLU A 287 3.49 -1.70 23.21
CA GLU A 287 3.12 -2.95 22.55
C GLU A 287 2.63 -2.68 21.13
N ARG A 288 2.93 -3.62 20.26
CA ARG A 288 2.43 -3.71 18.90
C ARG A 288 1.37 -4.81 18.88
N ILE A 289 0.18 -4.48 18.39
CA ILE A 289 -0.99 -5.35 18.36
C ILE A 289 -1.42 -5.57 16.91
N SER A 290 -1.52 -6.83 16.53
CA SER A 290 -2.08 -7.27 15.25
C SER A 290 -3.27 -8.18 15.56
N THR A 291 -4.44 -7.84 15.04
CA THR A 291 -5.67 -8.65 15.22
C THR A 291 -5.94 -9.37 13.92
N ASP A 292 -6.37 -10.63 13.98
CA ASP A 292 -7.00 -11.33 12.87
C ASP A 292 -8.49 -11.43 13.20
N ILE A 293 -9.31 -10.64 12.51
CA ILE A 293 -10.76 -10.57 12.74
C ILE A 293 -11.43 -11.89 12.36
N ALA A 294 -10.99 -12.54 11.29
CA ALA A 294 -11.59 -13.76 10.78
C ALA A 294 -11.32 -14.94 11.73
N ALA A 295 -10.10 -15.05 12.24
CA ALA A 295 -9.74 -16.06 13.23
C ALA A 295 -10.17 -15.70 14.66
N GLY A 296 -10.53 -14.43 14.92
CA GLY A 296 -10.83 -13.93 16.26
C GLY A 296 -9.61 -13.97 17.19
N THR A 297 -8.41 -13.79 16.65
CA THR A 297 -7.15 -13.87 17.40
C THR A 297 -6.42 -12.53 17.45
N GLU A 298 -5.60 -12.35 18.48
CA GLU A 298 -4.79 -11.16 18.65
C GLU A 298 -3.35 -11.55 19.00
N THR A 299 -2.39 -10.98 18.27
CA THR A 299 -0.96 -11.14 18.52
C THR A 299 -0.40 -9.84 19.07
N ARG A 300 0.22 -9.91 20.25
CA ARG A 300 0.89 -8.80 20.92
C ARG A 300 2.40 -9.01 20.93
N SER A 301 3.15 -7.99 20.55
CA SER A 301 4.61 -8.00 20.61
C SER A 301 5.12 -6.75 21.33
N PRO A 302 6.09 -6.87 22.25
CA PRO A 302 6.55 -5.73 23.02
C PRO A 302 7.32 -4.72 22.17
N VAL A 303 7.11 -3.44 22.45
CA VAL A 303 8.03 -2.36 22.09
C VAL A 303 8.92 -2.16 23.31
N GLU A 304 10.19 -2.55 23.19
CA GLU A 304 11.15 -2.56 24.29
C GLU A 304 11.47 -1.14 24.76
N SER A 305 11.59 -0.22 23.80
CA SER A 305 11.74 1.19 24.09
C SER A 305 11.14 2.06 22.98
N TRP A 306 10.70 3.25 23.35
CA TRP A 306 10.39 4.32 22.43
C TRP A 306 10.68 5.69 23.06
N GLY A 307 10.89 6.69 22.21
CA GLY A 307 11.12 8.06 22.64
C GLY A 307 11.17 9.02 21.46
N PHE A 308 11.51 10.27 21.77
CA PHE A 308 11.75 11.28 20.74
C PHE A 308 13.21 11.35 20.35
N GLU A 309 13.46 11.31 19.04
CA GLU A 309 14.72 11.77 18.44
C GLU A 309 14.41 13.00 17.59
N GLY A 310 14.70 14.18 18.13
CA GLY A 310 14.19 15.43 17.56
C GLY A 310 12.66 15.44 17.58
N ALA A 311 12.04 15.66 16.41
CA ALA A 311 10.58 15.63 16.26
C ALA A 311 10.01 14.21 16.03
N ASN A 312 10.87 13.22 15.80
CA ASN A 312 10.45 11.89 15.38
C ASN A 312 10.19 11.00 16.59
N ILE A 313 9.17 10.15 16.50
CA ILE A 313 9.05 9.02 17.42
C ILE A 313 9.91 7.88 16.88
N VAL A 314 10.78 7.35 17.72
CA VAL A 314 11.59 6.17 17.42
C VAL A 314 11.21 5.06 18.38
N GLN A 315 10.98 3.87 17.85
CA GLN A 315 10.59 2.67 18.58
C GLN A 315 11.61 1.56 18.29
N VAL A 316 12.00 0.82 19.31
CA VAL A 316 12.85 -0.36 19.20
C VAL A 316 12.07 -1.57 19.72
N ARG A 317 12.01 -2.62 18.90
CA ARG A 317 11.37 -3.88 19.26
C ARG A 317 12.26 -5.06 18.94
N ARG A 318 12.15 -6.12 19.74
CA ARG A 318 12.70 -7.43 19.42
C ARG A 318 11.52 -8.38 19.17
N PRO A 319 11.49 -9.10 18.04
CA PRO A 319 10.33 -9.93 17.70
C PRO A 319 10.17 -11.14 18.63
N SER A 320 11.25 -11.62 19.25
CA SER A 320 11.21 -12.60 20.32
C SER A 320 12.45 -12.46 21.22
N PRO A 321 12.44 -12.92 22.48
CA PRO A 321 13.61 -12.88 23.34
C PRO A 321 14.85 -13.60 22.78
N LEU A 322 14.64 -14.56 21.87
CA LEU A 322 15.69 -15.34 21.22
C LEU A 322 16.16 -14.74 19.89
N ALA A 323 15.52 -13.69 19.39
CA ALA A 323 15.88 -13.09 18.12
C ALA A 323 17.22 -12.36 18.22
N SER A 324 18.13 -12.69 17.30
CA SER A 324 19.44 -12.03 17.13
C SER A 324 19.36 -10.70 16.39
N TYR A 325 18.17 -10.10 16.29
CA TYR A 325 17.95 -8.86 15.56
C TYR A 325 16.86 -8.01 16.23
N THR A 326 16.96 -6.71 16.05
CA THR A 326 15.96 -5.74 16.50
C THR A 326 15.36 -5.03 15.29
N TYR A 327 14.18 -4.46 15.48
CA TYR A 327 13.61 -3.52 14.54
C TYR A 327 13.60 -2.13 15.16
N ARG A 328 14.04 -1.15 14.39
CA ARG A 328 13.97 0.27 14.71
C ARG A 328 12.99 0.94 13.78
N ARG A 329 11.82 1.32 14.30
CA ARG A 329 10.77 2.01 13.56
C ARG A 329 10.82 3.50 13.85
N THR A 330 10.75 4.31 12.80
CA THR A 330 10.74 5.77 12.89
C THR A 330 9.43 6.31 12.34
N TRP A 331 8.82 7.23 13.08
CA TRP A 331 7.69 8.03 12.64
C TRP A 331 8.11 9.49 12.59
N GLU A 332 8.34 10.00 11.39
CA GLU A 332 8.56 11.42 11.13
C GLU A 332 7.21 12.10 10.90
N PRO A 333 6.80 13.09 11.71
CA PRO A 333 5.49 13.71 11.59
C PRO A 333 5.38 14.58 10.32
N ILE A 334 4.36 14.33 9.50
CA ILE A 334 4.05 15.07 8.26
C ILE A 334 2.97 16.13 8.47
N GLY A 335 2.00 15.86 9.35
CA GLY A 335 0.84 16.71 9.54
C GLY A 335 -0.20 16.12 10.51
N ASN A 336 -1.08 16.96 11.04
CA ASN A 336 -2.10 16.58 12.01
C ASN A 336 -3.49 17.03 11.54
N LEU A 337 -4.50 16.16 11.68
CA LEU A 337 -5.91 16.50 11.41
C LEU A 337 -6.81 15.87 12.46
N GLY A 338 -7.28 16.66 13.44
CA GLY A 338 -8.07 16.13 14.56
C GLY A 338 -7.33 15.02 15.32
N LYS A 339 -7.87 13.79 15.29
CA LYS A 339 -7.26 12.59 15.89
C LYS A 339 -6.21 11.91 15.00
N ILE A 340 -6.07 12.36 13.76
CA ILE A 340 -5.17 11.75 12.77
C ILE A 340 -3.79 12.40 12.88
N ARG A 341 -2.75 11.56 12.84
CA ARG A 341 -1.34 11.93 12.74
C ARG A 341 -0.76 11.30 11.49
N TRP A 342 -0.44 12.13 10.51
CA TRP A 342 0.25 11.71 9.29
C TRP A 342 1.74 11.59 9.57
N VAL A 343 2.35 10.50 9.12
CA VAL A 343 3.76 10.22 9.31
C VAL A 343 4.42 9.66 8.06
N MET A 344 5.69 9.95 7.91
CA MET A 344 6.59 9.14 7.10
C MET A 344 7.07 8.02 8.02
N GLU A 345 6.59 6.81 7.78
CA GLU A 345 6.96 5.61 8.53
C GLU A 345 8.09 4.88 7.81
N SER A 346 9.10 4.47 8.56
CA SER A 346 10.14 3.54 8.11
C SER A 346 10.51 2.57 9.22
N GLU A 347 11.02 1.40 8.86
CA GLU A 347 11.50 0.41 9.83
C GLU A 347 12.75 -0.28 9.28
N VAL A 348 13.81 -0.29 10.09
CA VAL A 348 15.06 -0.97 9.78
C VAL A 348 15.20 -2.18 10.71
N ARG A 349 15.52 -3.34 10.14
CA ARG A 349 15.94 -4.52 10.87
C ARG A 349 17.46 -4.48 11.04
N ARG A 350 17.92 -4.45 12.28
CA ARG A 350 19.35 -4.49 12.62
C ARG A 350 19.71 -5.85 13.21
N MET A 351 20.64 -6.54 12.57
CA MET A 351 21.14 -7.85 12.99
C MET A 351 22.22 -7.70 14.08
N ALA A 352 22.52 -8.78 14.80
CA ALA A 352 23.53 -8.81 15.85
C ALA A 352 24.95 -8.49 15.35
N ASP A 353 25.25 -8.77 14.08
CA ASP A 353 26.52 -8.43 13.42
C ASP A 353 26.61 -6.94 13.03
N GLY A 354 25.57 -6.15 13.29
CA GLY A 354 25.49 -4.74 12.97
C GLY A 354 24.94 -4.43 11.58
N SER A 355 24.69 -5.43 10.73
CA SER A 355 24.08 -5.23 9.41
C SER A 355 22.64 -4.74 9.53
N GLU A 356 22.23 -3.89 8.58
CA GLU A 356 20.91 -3.26 8.55
C GLU A 356 20.18 -3.54 7.24
N PHE A 357 18.89 -3.85 7.35
CA PHE A 357 18.00 -4.13 6.23
C PHE A 357 16.72 -3.32 6.38
N SER A 358 16.26 -2.67 5.31
CA SER A 358 14.95 -2.01 5.32
C SER A 358 13.84 -3.05 5.43
N ALA A 359 13.14 -3.07 6.57
CA ALA A 359 11.94 -3.89 6.78
C ALA A 359 10.68 -3.17 6.28
N ILE A 360 10.63 -1.85 6.44
CA ILE A 360 9.65 -0.97 5.84
C ILE A 360 10.43 0.19 5.23
N ALA A 361 10.48 0.26 3.89
CA ALA A 361 11.01 1.43 3.23
C ALA A 361 10.13 2.64 3.57
N PRO A 362 10.69 3.86 3.69
CA PRO A 362 9.92 5.07 3.95
C PRO A 362 8.62 5.12 3.14
N ARG A 363 7.49 5.24 3.83
CA ARG A 363 6.16 5.31 3.23
C ARG A 363 5.26 6.25 4.03
N VAL A 364 4.26 6.81 3.36
CA VAL A 364 3.22 7.59 4.04
C VAL A 364 2.30 6.62 4.79
N ASN A 365 2.01 6.94 6.04
CA ASN A 365 0.98 6.30 6.85
C ASN A 365 0.26 7.38 7.67
N PHE A 366 -0.91 7.05 8.20
CA PHE A 366 -1.56 7.86 9.20
C PHE A 366 -1.98 7.00 10.39
N TYR A 367 -1.93 7.60 11.57
CA TYR A 367 -2.30 6.96 12.81
C TYR A 367 -3.47 7.70 13.45
N ILE A 368 -4.46 6.94 13.91
CA ILE A 368 -5.66 7.44 14.57
C ILE A 368 -5.46 7.30 16.08
N ASP A 369 -5.55 8.42 16.82
CA ASP A 369 -5.51 8.46 18.28
C ASP A 369 -6.73 7.73 18.88
N GLY A 370 -6.50 6.51 19.37
CA GLY A 370 -7.48 5.69 20.08
C GLY A 370 -7.66 6.09 21.55
N GLY A 371 -6.89 7.07 22.04
CA GLY A 371 -6.91 7.53 23.42
C GLY A 371 -5.70 7.06 24.22
N ARG A 372 -5.83 7.10 25.54
CA ARG A 372 -4.74 6.77 26.46
C ARG A 372 -4.33 5.30 26.31
N ALA A 373 -3.04 5.06 26.12
CA ALA A 373 -2.48 3.71 26.26
C ALA A 373 -2.27 3.40 27.74
N THR A 374 -2.80 2.28 28.18
CA THR A 374 -2.58 1.74 29.53
C THR A 374 -2.07 0.33 29.39
N PRO A 375 -0.95 -0.03 30.04
CA PRO A 375 -0.52 -1.41 30.08
C PRO A 375 -1.65 -2.29 30.57
N LEU A 376 -1.89 -3.41 29.89
CA LEU A 376 -2.67 -4.47 30.52
C LEU A 376 -1.97 -4.83 31.84
N PRO A 377 -2.71 -5.02 32.94
CA PRO A 377 -2.11 -5.53 34.17
C PRO A 377 -1.32 -6.78 33.80
N ALA A 378 -0.06 -6.87 34.24
CA ALA A 378 0.74 -8.06 34.03
C ALA A 378 -0.11 -9.26 34.42
N SER A 379 -0.41 -10.13 33.45
CA SER A 379 -1.15 -11.35 33.71
C SER A 379 -0.36 -12.12 34.76
N ARG A 380 -0.88 -12.13 35.99
CA ARG A 380 -0.41 -12.98 37.06
C ARG A 380 -0.32 -14.39 36.46
N PRO A 381 0.81 -15.12 36.59
CA PRO A 381 0.96 -16.43 35.97
C PRO A 381 -0.28 -17.25 36.31
N ALA A 382 -0.94 -17.75 35.27
CA ALA A 382 -2.23 -18.41 35.38
C ALA A 382 -2.12 -19.55 36.40
N SER A 383 -2.75 -19.37 37.56
CA SER A 383 -3.25 -20.53 38.29
C SER A 383 -4.33 -21.12 37.42
N THR A 384 -4.16 -22.39 37.09
CA THR A 384 -5.08 -23.22 36.32
C THR A 384 -6.54 -23.01 36.72
N ALA A 385 -7.43 -22.98 35.71
CA ALA A 385 -8.91 -22.89 35.75
C ALA A 385 -9.50 -21.46 35.82
N ALA A 386 -10.51 -21.05 35.03
CA ALA A 386 -11.44 -21.73 34.15
C ALA A 386 -11.87 -20.81 32.98
N ARG A 387 -12.33 -21.40 31.87
CA ARG A 387 -12.89 -20.72 30.69
C ARG A 387 -14.09 -19.83 31.09
N THR A 388 -14.03 -18.55 30.76
CA THR A 388 -15.23 -17.68 30.73
C THR A 388 -15.65 -17.49 29.27
N PRO A 389 -16.91 -17.74 28.88
CA PRO A 389 -17.37 -17.48 27.52
C PRO A 389 -17.46 -15.97 27.25
N LEU A 390 -17.08 -15.56 26.04
CA LEU A 390 -17.33 -14.22 25.53
C LEU A 390 -18.85 -13.99 25.41
N VAL A 391 -19.36 -12.93 26.06
CA VAL A 391 -20.72 -12.44 25.86
C VAL A 391 -20.79 -11.72 24.50
N PRO A 392 -21.74 -12.03 23.62
CA PRO A 392 -21.88 -11.33 22.34
C PRO A 392 -22.38 -9.90 22.57
N LEU A 393 -21.68 -8.92 22.02
CA LEU A 393 -22.14 -7.53 21.91
C LEU A 393 -23.36 -7.48 20.99
N GLN A 394 -24.55 -7.41 21.58
CA GLN A 394 -25.79 -7.12 20.86
C GLN A 394 -25.87 -5.64 20.46
N ARG A 395 -26.42 -5.43 19.26
CA ARG A 395 -26.82 -4.17 18.63
C ARG A 395 -27.42 -3.16 19.60
N LEU A 396 -26.99 -1.90 19.49
CA LEU A 396 -27.77 -0.75 19.92
C LEU A 396 -28.00 0.16 18.70
N ALA A 397 -29.17 0.00 18.11
CA ALA A 397 -29.79 0.99 17.24
C ALA A 397 -30.70 1.89 18.09
N THR A 398 -30.58 3.21 17.88
CA THR A 398 -31.60 4.29 18.03
C THR A 398 -32.50 4.32 19.26
N VAL A 399 -32.52 5.46 19.97
CA VAL A 399 -33.71 6.31 20.15
C VAL A 399 -33.28 7.79 20.33
N LEU A 400 -33.74 8.65 19.42
CA LEU A 400 -33.93 10.10 19.58
C LEU A 400 -35.26 10.36 20.30
N PRO A 401 -35.44 11.48 21.02
CA PRO A 401 -36.67 12.24 20.92
C PRO A 401 -36.70 13.09 19.64
#